data_AF-A0A3D2R2Q3-F1
#
_entry.id   AF-A0A3D2R2Q3-F1
#
_cell.length_a   1.000
_cell.length_b   1.000
_cell.length_c   1.000
_cell.angle_alpha   90.00
_cell.angle_beta   90.00
_cell.angle_gamma   90.00
#
_symmetry.space_group_name_H-M   'P 1'
#
loop_
_entity.id
_entity.type
_entity.pdbx_description
1 polymer ?
#
loop_
_entity_poly.entity_id
_entity_poly.type
_entity_poly.pdbx_seq_one_letter_code
_entity_poly.pdbx_strand_id
1 'polypeptide(L)'
;MIPTLKVKPSAELLHLENFIIHHSCDIEHWFKSQWKRYQPPFYASVDLRNSGFKLAPVDTNLFPAGFNNLCETFLPLSIQAVSVAMEKLCPEAKKVIIVAEGHTRNIFYLKHLFSLSEILRKSGVEVRIGTINPEVTETLVLPIDESLSIEIDPIIRNGDYVAIQVDKNTVYRPCAIILNND
;
A
#
# COMPACT_ATOMS: atom_id res chain seq x y z
N MET A 1 -25.88 0.97 2.73
CA MET A 1 -26.22 0.03 3.82
C MET A 1 -24.91 -0.53 4.35
N ILE A 2 -24.70 -0.54 5.66
CA ILE A 2 -23.48 -1.10 6.29
C ILE A 2 -23.72 -2.57 6.68
N PRO A 3 -22.69 -3.44 6.66
CA PRO A 3 -22.81 -4.81 7.14
C PRO A 3 -23.25 -4.85 8.61
N THR A 4 -24.18 -5.74 8.93
CA THR A 4 -24.63 -5.98 10.31
C THR A 4 -24.42 -7.44 10.68
N LEU A 5 -24.14 -7.71 11.96
CA LEU A 5 -24.05 -9.06 12.46
C LEU A 5 -25.44 -9.72 12.38
N LYS A 6 -25.52 -10.84 11.66
CA LYS A 6 -26.74 -11.67 11.59
C LYS A 6 -26.89 -12.61 12.79
N VAL A 7 -25.90 -12.63 13.67
CA VAL A 7 -25.88 -13.41 14.92
C VAL A 7 -25.94 -12.46 16.10
N LYS A 8 -26.50 -12.91 17.22
CA LYS A 8 -26.48 -12.15 18.46
C LYS A 8 -25.03 -12.07 18.97
N PRO A 9 -24.47 -10.86 19.21
CA PRO A 9 -23.16 -10.72 19.82
C PRO A 9 -23.09 -11.45 21.16
N SER A 10 -21.99 -12.16 21.39
CA SER A 10 -21.73 -12.90 22.61
C SER A 10 -21.25 -11.97 23.74
N ALA A 11 -21.21 -12.49 24.97
CA ALA A 11 -20.62 -11.78 26.10
C ALA A 11 -19.10 -11.61 25.93
N GLU A 12 -18.45 -12.54 25.24
CA GLU A 12 -17.01 -12.55 24.97
C GLU A 12 -16.59 -11.41 24.04
N LEU A 13 -17.37 -11.15 22.98
CA LEU A 13 -17.11 -10.01 22.08
C LEU A 13 -17.29 -8.69 22.84
N LEU A 14 -18.36 -8.55 23.62
CA LEU A 14 -18.58 -7.37 24.45
C LEU A 14 -17.49 -7.19 25.50
N HIS A 15 -16.99 -8.29 26.08
CA HIS A 15 -15.88 -8.26 27.02
C HIS A 15 -14.60 -7.76 26.35
N LEU A 16 -14.28 -8.23 25.14
CA LEU A 16 -13.14 -7.75 24.36
C LEU A 16 -13.25 -6.25 24.04
N GLU A 17 -14.42 -5.80 23.57
CA GLU A 17 -14.68 -4.39 23.28
C GLU A 17 -14.48 -3.52 24.52
N ASN A 18 -15.07 -3.91 25.65
CA ASN A 18 -14.89 -3.21 26.92
C ASN A 18 -13.44 -3.23 27.38
N PHE A 19 -12.73 -4.34 27.24
CA PHE A 19 -11.31 -4.42 27.59
C PHE A 19 -10.49 -3.40 26.79
N ILE A 20 -10.68 -3.33 25.47
CA ILE A 20 -9.96 -2.37 24.60
C ILE A 20 -10.28 -0.92 25.00
N ILE A 21 -11.55 -0.61 25.26
CA ILE A 21 -11.97 0.76 25.62
C ILE A 21 -11.36 1.19 26.96
N HIS A 22 -11.48 0.35 28.00
CA HIS A 22 -11.01 0.67 29.36
C HIS A 22 -9.48 0.68 29.47
N HIS A 23 -8.77 -0.05 28.61
CA HIS A 23 -7.30 -0.13 28.59
C HIS A 23 -6.65 0.59 27.40
N SER A 24 -7.38 1.48 26.73
CA SER A 24 -6.90 2.16 25.51
C SER A 24 -5.54 2.83 25.67
N CYS A 25 -5.31 3.55 26.77
CA CYS A 25 -4.02 4.19 27.05
C CYS A 25 -2.87 3.18 27.22
N ASP A 26 -3.12 2.08 27.93
CA ASP A 26 -2.11 1.03 28.17
C ASP A 26 -1.75 0.31 26.87
N ILE A 27 -2.76 0.01 26.04
CA ILE A 27 -2.60 -0.63 24.72
C ILE A 27 -1.78 0.28 23.79
N GLU A 28 -2.10 1.56 23.70
CA GLU A 28 -1.36 2.53 22.88
C GLU A 28 0.09 2.71 23.37
N HIS A 29 0.30 2.73 24.69
CA HIS A 29 1.65 2.77 25.26
C HIS A 29 2.44 1.51 24.90
N TRP A 30 1.81 0.34 25.02
CA TRP A 30 2.42 -0.93 24.64
C TRP A 30 2.80 -0.94 23.17
N PHE A 31 1.91 -0.54 22.26
CA PHE A 31 2.22 -0.45 20.82
C PHE A 31 3.41 0.47 20.56
N LYS A 32 3.45 1.68 21.15
CA LYS A 32 4.60 2.59 21.02
C LYS A 32 5.91 1.94 21.48
N SER A 33 5.89 1.14 22.55
CA SER A 33 7.07 0.40 23.01
C SER A 33 7.51 -0.68 22.01
N GLN A 34 6.56 -1.38 21.39
CA GLN A 34 6.86 -2.40 20.38
C GLN A 34 7.44 -1.76 19.11
N TRP A 35 6.86 -0.65 18.63
CA TRP A 35 7.35 0.04 17.42
C TRP A 35 8.71 0.71 17.59
N LYS A 36 9.13 1.01 18.82
CA LYS A 36 10.51 1.42 19.11
C LYS A 36 11.50 0.27 18.98
N ARG A 37 11.07 -0.95 19.26
CA ARG A 37 11.92 -2.15 19.21
C ARG A 37 11.90 -2.83 17.84
N TYR A 38 10.76 -2.82 17.17
CA TYR A 38 10.53 -3.48 15.89
C TYR A 38 10.00 -2.45 14.90
N GLN A 39 10.74 -2.26 13.81
CA GLN A 39 10.32 -1.37 12.75
C GLN A 39 9.08 -1.95 12.04
N PRO A 40 7.97 -1.19 11.92
CA PRO A 40 6.81 -1.65 11.15
C PRO A 40 7.14 -1.73 9.66
N PRO A 41 6.43 -2.57 8.88
CA PRO A 41 6.54 -2.56 7.43
C PRO A 41 6.08 -1.21 6.85
N PHE A 42 6.47 -0.92 5.60
CA PHE A 42 6.05 0.30 4.91
C PHE A 42 4.52 0.41 4.81
N TYR A 43 3.87 -0.72 4.50
CA TYR A 43 2.43 -0.89 4.49
C TYR A 43 2.05 -2.35 4.81
N ALA A 44 0.78 -2.60 5.12
CA ALA A 44 0.21 -3.93 5.25
C ALA A 44 -1.33 -3.84 5.23
N SER A 45 -2.00 -4.93 4.89
CA SER A 45 -3.42 -5.15 5.22
C SER A 45 -3.58 -6.39 6.08
N VAL A 46 -4.60 -6.40 6.93
CA VAL A 46 -4.94 -7.53 7.80
C VAL A 46 -6.43 -7.80 7.67
N ASP A 47 -6.78 -9.00 7.23
CA ASP A 47 -8.19 -9.42 7.16
C ASP A 47 -8.65 -9.92 8.53
N LEU A 48 -9.77 -9.36 8.99
CA LEU A 48 -10.41 -9.75 10.24
C LEU A 48 -11.72 -10.47 9.97
N ARG A 49 -12.04 -11.49 10.77
CA ARG A 49 -13.38 -12.08 10.82
C ARG A 49 -14.00 -11.90 12.19
N ASN A 50 -15.20 -11.31 12.21
CA ASN A 50 -16.04 -11.22 13.40
C ASN A 50 -17.19 -12.23 13.31
N SER A 51 -17.15 -13.24 14.18
CA SER A 51 -18.15 -14.31 14.27
C SER A 51 -19.20 -14.07 15.37
N GLY A 52 -19.17 -12.93 16.05
CA GLY A 52 -19.99 -12.62 17.23
C GLY A 52 -19.47 -13.21 18.54
N PHE A 53 -18.70 -14.31 18.50
CA PHE A 53 -18.02 -14.91 19.66
C PHE A 53 -16.49 -14.82 19.61
N LYS A 54 -15.93 -14.52 18.44
CA LYS A 54 -14.49 -14.36 18.24
C LYS A 54 -14.24 -13.33 17.15
N LEU A 55 -13.29 -12.43 17.42
CA LEU A 55 -12.67 -11.53 16.47
C LEU A 55 -11.21 -11.98 16.30
N ALA A 56 -10.80 -12.30 15.08
CA ALA A 56 -9.44 -12.78 14.83
C ALA A 56 -8.91 -12.32 13.47
N PRO A 57 -7.59 -12.07 13.35
CA PRO A 57 -6.93 -11.97 12.06
C PRO A 57 -6.91 -13.33 11.38
N VAL A 58 -7.17 -13.34 10.07
CA VAL A 58 -7.17 -14.56 9.25
C VAL A 58 -6.19 -14.50 8.09
N ASP A 59 -5.75 -13.30 7.72
CA ASP A 59 -4.72 -13.09 6.70
C ASP A 59 -3.92 -11.81 7.01
N THR A 60 -2.67 -11.77 6.60
CA THR A 60 -1.82 -10.57 6.65
C THR A 60 -1.04 -10.48 5.36
N ASN A 61 -1.29 -9.42 4.60
CA ASN A 61 -0.66 -9.17 3.32
C ASN A 61 0.28 -7.96 3.43
N LEU A 62 1.57 -8.17 3.15
CA LEU A 62 2.59 -7.11 3.13
C LEU A 62 2.66 -6.38 1.78
N PHE A 63 1.89 -6.82 0.78
CA PHE A 63 1.75 -6.25 -0.55
C PHE A 63 0.25 -5.98 -0.85
N PRO A 64 -0.44 -5.18 -0.02
CA PRO A 64 -1.88 -5.01 -0.16
C PRO A 64 -2.24 -4.45 -1.53
N ALA A 65 -3.26 -5.03 -2.18
CA ALA A 65 -3.72 -4.69 -3.54
C ALA A 65 -5.06 -3.92 -3.56
N GLY A 66 -5.38 -3.16 -2.49
CA GLY A 66 -6.71 -2.57 -2.27
C GLY A 66 -6.80 -1.05 -2.05
N PHE A 67 -5.74 -0.26 -2.28
CA PHE A 67 -5.76 1.21 -2.08
C PHE A 67 -6.92 1.97 -2.75
N ASN A 68 -7.46 1.49 -3.88
CA ASN A 68 -8.62 2.10 -4.55
C ASN A 68 -9.95 1.90 -3.78
N ASN A 69 -9.97 1.01 -2.79
CA ASN A 69 -11.14 0.75 -1.94
C ASN A 69 -11.13 1.61 -0.67
N LEU A 70 -10.07 2.39 -0.42
CA LEU A 70 -10.01 3.28 0.73
C LEU A 70 -10.99 4.45 0.55
N CYS A 71 -11.59 4.90 1.65
CA CYS A 71 -12.51 6.03 1.64
C CYS A 71 -11.76 7.33 1.33
N GLU A 72 -12.19 8.02 0.28
CA GLU A 72 -11.57 9.26 -0.22
C GLU A 72 -11.49 10.36 0.86
N THR A 73 -12.45 10.42 1.79
CA THR A 73 -12.45 11.36 2.92
C THR A 73 -11.21 11.21 3.81
N PHE A 74 -10.59 10.02 3.87
CA PHE A 74 -9.39 9.75 4.66
C PHE A 74 -8.09 9.78 3.85
N LEU A 75 -8.13 10.27 2.60
CA LEU A 75 -6.93 10.42 1.78
C LEU A 75 -5.84 11.28 2.46
N PRO A 76 -6.15 12.41 3.15
CA PRO A 76 -5.13 13.17 3.87
C PRO A 76 -4.38 12.36 4.94
N LEU A 77 -5.08 11.46 5.65
CA LEU A 77 -4.45 10.57 6.64
C LEU A 77 -3.54 9.54 5.98
N SER A 78 -3.94 9.01 4.82
CA SER A 78 -3.12 8.05 4.06
C SER A 78 -1.83 8.71 3.58
N ILE A 79 -1.91 9.95 3.08
CA ILE A 79 -0.74 10.75 2.67
C ILE A 79 0.19 10.98 3.87
N GLN A 80 -0.36 11.41 5.00
CA GLN A 80 0.43 11.62 6.22
C GLN A 80 1.13 10.33 6.69
N ALA A 81 0.43 9.20 6.67
CA ALA A 81 1.00 7.91 7.07
C ALA A 81 2.16 7.49 6.15
N VAL A 82 2.02 7.69 4.83
CA VAL A 82 3.09 7.44 3.86
C VAL A 82 4.28 8.37 4.09
N SER A 83 4.07 9.67 4.33
CA SER A 83 5.16 10.59 4.68
C SER A 83 5.95 10.11 5.90
N VAL A 84 5.26 9.71 6.98
CA VAL A 84 5.92 9.17 8.18
C VAL A 84 6.65 7.86 7.90
N ALA A 85 6.10 6.98 7.05
CA ALA A 85 6.75 5.73 6.67
C ALA A 85 8.03 6.00 5.85
N MET A 86 7.97 6.91 4.87
CA MET A 86 9.12 7.34 4.06
C MET A 86 10.22 7.98 4.90
N GLU A 87 9.87 8.89 5.82
CA GLU A 87 10.84 9.53 6.72
C GLU A 87 11.60 8.50 7.59
N LYS A 88 10.94 7.42 8.00
CA LYS A 88 11.55 6.37 8.83
C LYS A 88 12.40 5.38 8.03
N LEU A 89 11.97 5.03 6.82
CA LEU A 89 12.57 3.96 6.03
C LEU A 89 13.59 4.47 5.01
N CYS A 90 13.32 5.60 4.38
CA CYS A 90 14.10 6.16 3.29
C CYS A 90 13.99 7.70 3.24
N PRO A 91 14.49 8.42 4.26
CA PRO A 91 14.27 9.86 4.45
C PRO A 91 14.74 10.74 3.29
N GLU A 92 15.77 10.30 2.56
CA GLU A 92 16.34 11.04 1.43
C GLU A 92 15.71 10.67 0.08
N ALA A 93 14.70 9.80 0.07
CA ALA A 93 14.11 9.31 -1.16
C ALA A 93 13.27 10.39 -1.86
N LYS A 94 13.70 10.78 -3.05
CA LYS A 94 12.97 11.72 -3.93
C LYS A 94 12.27 11.00 -5.08
N LYS A 95 12.77 9.81 -5.44
CA LYS A 95 12.34 9.03 -6.59
C LYS A 95 12.02 7.61 -6.15
N VAL A 96 10.84 7.12 -6.49
CA VAL A 96 10.37 5.79 -6.13
C VAL A 96 9.86 5.07 -7.38
N ILE A 97 10.21 3.79 -7.50
CA ILE A 97 9.54 2.88 -8.44
C ILE A 97 8.61 1.97 -7.65
N ILE A 98 7.36 1.87 -8.08
CA ILE A 98 6.45 0.79 -7.68
C ILE A 98 6.64 -0.35 -8.67
N VAL A 99 7.02 -1.53 -8.21
CA VAL A 99 7.07 -2.74 -9.03
C VAL A 99 5.69 -3.39 -9.02
N ALA A 100 5.02 -3.34 -10.16
CA ALA A 100 3.71 -3.95 -10.36
C ALA A 100 3.81 -5.47 -10.54
N GLU A 101 2.74 -6.17 -10.22
CA GLU A 101 2.51 -7.56 -10.63
C GLU A 101 2.42 -7.70 -12.15
N GLY A 102 2.68 -8.90 -12.65
CA GLY A 102 2.53 -9.24 -14.07
C GLY A 102 1.09 -9.14 -14.61
N HIS A 103 0.09 -8.97 -13.75
CA HIS A 103 -1.33 -8.99 -14.10
C HIS A 103 -1.86 -7.64 -14.64
N THR A 104 -1.51 -7.30 -15.87
CA THR A 104 -1.88 -6.01 -16.50
C THR A 104 -3.33 -5.91 -16.99
N ARG A 105 -4.13 -6.99 -16.92
CA ARG A 105 -5.51 -7.03 -17.43
C ARG A 105 -6.59 -6.75 -16.38
N ASN A 106 -6.25 -6.76 -15.09
CA ASN A 106 -7.22 -6.55 -14.02
C ASN A 106 -7.41 -5.04 -13.77
N ILE A 107 -8.54 -4.49 -14.22
CA ILE A 107 -8.86 -3.06 -14.05
C ILE A 107 -8.84 -2.61 -12.58
N PHE A 108 -9.25 -3.47 -11.63
CA PHE A 108 -9.23 -3.12 -10.21
C PHE A 108 -7.81 -3.02 -9.68
N TYR A 109 -6.91 -3.86 -10.17
CA TYR A 109 -5.49 -3.79 -9.83
C TYR A 109 -4.84 -2.53 -10.44
N LEU A 110 -5.21 -2.14 -11.66
CA LEU A 110 -4.76 -0.87 -12.25
C LEU A 110 -5.27 0.34 -11.45
N LYS A 111 -6.55 0.34 -11.03
CA LYS A 111 -7.13 1.36 -10.13
C LYS A 111 -6.36 1.43 -8.82
N HIS A 112 -6.05 0.27 -8.24
CA HIS A 112 -5.24 0.16 -7.03
C HIS A 112 -3.86 0.81 -7.19
N LEU A 113 -3.10 0.44 -8.23
CA LEU A 113 -1.78 0.99 -8.52
C LEU A 113 -1.84 2.50 -8.73
N PHE A 114 -2.86 2.99 -9.44
CA PHE A 114 -3.09 4.41 -9.63
C PHE A 114 -3.29 5.10 -8.27
N SER A 115 -4.19 4.62 -7.43
CA SER A 115 -4.44 5.18 -6.09
C SER A 115 -3.18 5.18 -5.21
N LEU A 116 -2.40 4.08 -5.20
CA LEU A 116 -1.14 4.02 -4.47
C LEU A 116 -0.14 5.05 -4.98
N SER A 117 0.02 5.15 -6.30
CA SER A 117 0.94 6.11 -6.92
C SER A 117 0.57 7.56 -6.61
N GLU A 118 -0.73 7.87 -6.56
CA GLU A 118 -1.21 9.22 -6.21
C GLU A 118 -0.98 9.56 -4.74
N ILE A 119 -1.18 8.61 -3.82
CA ILE A 119 -0.87 8.82 -2.39
C ILE A 119 0.62 9.14 -2.23
N LEU A 120 1.50 8.36 -2.87
CA LEU A 120 2.95 8.57 -2.84
C LEU A 120 3.37 9.90 -3.49
N ARG A 121 2.80 10.27 -4.64
CA ARG A 121 3.08 11.58 -5.26
C ARG A 121 2.69 12.73 -4.35
N LYS A 122 1.51 12.64 -3.73
CA LYS A 122 1.00 13.64 -2.77
C LYS A 122 1.80 13.69 -1.48
N SER A 123 2.55 12.65 -1.13
CA SER A 123 3.50 12.67 0.00
C SER A 123 4.83 13.35 -0.34
N GLY A 124 5.03 13.82 -1.57
CA GLY A 124 6.17 14.65 -1.97
C GLY A 124 7.29 13.92 -2.72
N VAL A 125 7.06 12.72 -3.25
CA VAL A 125 8.07 11.98 -4.05
C VAL A 125 7.65 11.82 -5.51
N GLU A 126 8.62 11.75 -6.42
CA GLU A 126 8.38 11.32 -7.79
C GLU A 126 8.10 9.82 -7.80
N VAL A 127 7.10 9.38 -8.57
CA VAL A 127 6.69 7.98 -8.65
C VAL A 127 6.57 7.54 -10.09
N ARG A 128 7.29 6.47 -10.43
CA ARG A 128 7.10 5.69 -11.65
C ARG A 128 6.62 4.29 -11.30
N ILE A 129 5.89 3.67 -12.22
CA ILE A 129 5.40 2.30 -12.07
C ILE A 129 6.15 1.46 -13.09
N GLY A 130 6.77 0.39 -12.62
CA GLY A 130 7.58 -0.48 -13.45
C GLY A 130 7.11 -1.92 -13.40
N THR A 131 7.43 -2.68 -14.44
CA THR A 131 7.22 -4.12 -14.51
C THR A 131 8.53 -4.84 -14.78
N ILE A 132 8.65 -6.05 -14.23
CA ILE A 132 9.74 -6.99 -14.52
C ILE A 132 9.32 -8.06 -15.55
N ASN A 133 8.12 -7.93 -16.14
CA ASN A 133 7.66 -8.85 -17.18
C ASN A 133 8.51 -8.67 -18.45
N PRO A 134 9.28 -9.69 -18.89
CA PRO A 134 10.16 -9.57 -20.04
C PRO A 134 9.44 -9.36 -21.38
N GLU A 135 8.14 -9.65 -21.45
CA GLU A 135 7.32 -9.39 -22.64
C GLU A 135 7.04 -7.89 -22.85
N VAL A 136 7.22 -7.07 -21.81
CA VAL A 136 7.03 -5.62 -21.87
C VAL A 136 8.39 -4.98 -22.18
N THR A 137 8.55 -4.52 -23.42
CA THR A 137 9.80 -3.88 -23.88
C THR A 137 9.69 -2.37 -24.07
N GLU A 138 8.47 -1.82 -24.01
CA GLU A 138 8.14 -0.40 -24.16
C GLU A 138 7.09 -0.01 -23.12
N THR A 139 6.97 1.30 -22.82
CA THR A 139 5.98 1.83 -21.88
C THR A 139 4.57 1.45 -22.31
N LEU A 140 3.84 0.78 -21.42
CA LEU A 140 2.43 0.46 -21.63
C LEU A 140 1.57 1.59 -21.09
N VAL A 141 0.65 2.08 -21.91
CA VAL A 141 -0.40 3.01 -21.48
C VAL A 141 -1.70 2.24 -21.40
N LEU A 142 -2.17 1.96 -20.18
CA LEU A 142 -3.36 1.15 -19.94
C LEU A 142 -4.51 2.04 -19.44
N PRO A 143 -5.70 2.00 -20.06
CA PRO A 143 -6.85 2.75 -19.58
C PRO A 143 -7.39 2.17 -18.27
N ILE A 144 -7.74 3.04 -17.34
CA ILE A 144 -8.33 2.71 -16.04
C ILE A 144 -9.81 3.13 -15.97
N ASP A 145 -10.13 4.23 -16.64
CA ASP A 145 -11.48 4.77 -16.80
C ASP A 145 -11.54 5.57 -18.12
N GLU A 146 -12.69 6.17 -18.46
CA GLU A 146 -12.90 6.92 -19.71
C GLU A 146 -11.87 8.04 -19.94
N SER A 147 -11.37 8.65 -18.87
CA SER A 147 -10.44 9.80 -18.92
C SER A 147 -9.10 9.55 -18.23
N LEU A 148 -8.88 8.34 -17.69
CA LEU A 148 -7.74 8.03 -16.84
C LEU A 148 -6.97 6.83 -17.39
N SER A 149 -5.64 6.94 -17.40
CA SER A 149 -4.74 5.85 -17.79
C SER A 149 -3.54 5.77 -16.83
N ILE A 150 -2.85 4.64 -16.87
CA ILE A 150 -1.63 4.39 -16.13
C ILE A 150 -0.51 4.02 -17.08
N GLU A 151 0.67 4.58 -16.83
CA GLU A 151 1.91 4.23 -17.52
C GLU A 151 2.63 3.16 -16.71
N ILE A 152 2.99 2.05 -17.37
CA ILE A 152 3.81 0.98 -16.78
C ILE A 152 5.05 0.82 -17.65
N ASP A 153 6.21 1.11 -17.08
CA ASP A 153 7.49 1.12 -17.77
C ASP A 153 8.24 -0.20 -17.60
N PRO A 154 9.00 -0.67 -18.60
CA PRO A 154 9.91 -1.80 -18.42
C PRO A 154 11.05 -1.41 -17.47
N ILE A 155 11.27 -2.19 -16.42
CA ILE A 155 12.39 -1.98 -15.50
C ILE A 155 13.65 -2.57 -16.13
N ILE A 156 14.71 -1.75 -16.21
CA ILE A 156 16.03 -2.18 -16.64
C ILE A 156 16.96 -2.31 -15.45
N ARG A 157 17.88 -3.28 -15.51
CA ARG A 157 19.00 -3.39 -14.57
C ARG A 157 20.27 -2.88 -15.25
N ASN A 158 20.95 -1.93 -14.64
CA ASN A 158 22.25 -1.44 -15.09
C ASN A 158 23.28 -1.64 -13.97
N GLY A 159 24.05 -2.71 -14.07
CA GLY A 159 24.96 -3.17 -13.00
C GLY A 159 24.20 -3.42 -11.70
N ASP A 160 24.48 -2.57 -10.70
CA ASP A 160 24.00 -2.71 -9.33
C ASP A 160 22.75 -1.86 -9.02
N TYR A 161 22.14 -1.22 -10.02
CA TYR A 161 20.89 -0.48 -9.82
C TYR A 161 19.82 -0.84 -10.86
N VAL A 162 18.57 -0.67 -10.45
CA VAL A 162 17.41 -0.69 -11.35
C VAL A 162 17.06 0.72 -11.79
N ALA A 163 16.50 0.85 -12.98
CA ALA A 163 16.06 2.13 -13.52
C ALA A 163 14.93 1.95 -14.53
N ILE A 164 14.34 3.07 -14.94
CA ILE A 164 13.44 3.16 -16.08
C ILE A 164 14.09 4.08 -17.11
N GLN A 165 14.17 3.63 -18.36
CA GLN A 165 14.57 4.50 -19.48
C GLN A 165 13.37 5.34 -19.89
N VAL A 166 13.41 6.66 -19.69
CA VAL A 166 12.29 7.56 -20.00
C VAL A 166 12.32 7.98 -21.47
N ASP A 167 13.51 8.33 -21.96
CA ASP A 167 13.77 8.66 -23.36
C ASP A 167 15.25 8.37 -23.68
N LYS A 168 15.77 8.71 -24.86
CA LYS A 168 17.16 8.42 -25.24
C LYS A 168 18.24 9.02 -24.33
N ASN A 169 17.94 10.11 -23.63
CA ASN A 169 18.89 10.87 -22.82
C ASN A 169 18.54 10.88 -21.32
N THR A 170 17.34 10.43 -20.95
CA THR A 170 16.83 10.50 -19.59
C THR A 170 16.63 9.12 -18.97
N VAL A 171 17.31 8.89 -17.84
CA VAL A 171 17.16 7.68 -17.02
C VAL A 171 16.56 8.05 -15.67
N TYR A 172 15.45 7.41 -15.33
CA TYR A 172 14.84 7.48 -14.02
C TYR A 172 15.48 6.44 -13.09
N ARG A 173 16.36 6.91 -12.21
CA ARG A 173 16.97 6.08 -11.16
C ARG A 173 16.25 6.32 -9.83
N PRO A 174 15.55 5.31 -9.26
CA PRO A 174 14.90 5.45 -7.96
C PRO A 174 15.91 5.52 -6.82
N CYS A 175 15.52 6.18 -5.75
CA CYS A 175 16.12 6.10 -4.43
C CYS A 175 15.62 4.87 -3.65
N ALA A 176 14.36 4.48 -3.87
CA ALA A 176 13.72 3.34 -3.23
C ALA A 176 12.80 2.58 -4.20
N ILE A 177 12.61 1.29 -3.93
CA ILE A 177 11.76 0.41 -4.71
C ILE A 177 10.66 -0.10 -3.78
N ILE A 178 9.41 0.13 -4.15
CA ILE A 178 8.25 -0.42 -3.46
C ILE A 178 7.78 -1.63 -4.25
N LEU A 179 7.83 -2.80 -3.64
CA LEU A 179 7.29 -4.02 -4.24
C LEU A 179 5.80 -4.04 -3.98
N ASN A 180 4.98 -4.13 -5.03
CA ASN A 180 3.55 -4.43 -4.94
C ASN A 180 3.24 -5.67 -5.79
N ASN A 181 4.13 -6.65 -5.66
CA ASN A 181 4.21 -7.95 -6.31
C ASN A 181 4.86 -8.87 -5.28
N ASP A 182 4.17 -9.94 -4.91
CA ASP A 182 4.49 -10.78 -3.76
C ASP A 182 5.60 -11.83 -3.99
#